data_AF-A0A850RXF1-F1
#
_entry.id   AF-A0A850RXF1-F1
#
_cell.length_a   1.000
_cell.length_b   1.000
_cell.length_c   1.000
_cell.angle_alpha   90.00
_cell.angle_beta   90.00
_cell.angle_gamma   90.00
#
_symmetry.space_group_name_H-M   'P 1'
#
loop_
_entity.id
_entity.type
_entity.pdbx_description
1 polymer ?
#
loop_
_entity_poly.entity_id
_entity_poly.type
_entity_poly.pdbx_seq_one_letter_code
_entity_poly.pdbx_strand_id
1 'polypeptide(L)'
;MAFRADESASSGIESVRNYLIPRGIEAGERERSEDKLFDIVNKYGPAVESYPSWHPLVTHHNDHSPATVPSDSCGYKGLDHTRYFVNAFITCPYDDGQEIMDSVEALPYNPFAKITAERLDVQMYQSHATPILVRCDWIKPISNNGMIPASVAIPLMLQKEVPCWEWATCGETWETMRPYFLGSPHGSRSSLFVNQETGLTMKKVWNLLINTGMFGNIKVSNQS
;
A
#
# COMPACT_ATOMS: atom_id res chain seq x y z
N MET A 1 -0.76 20.92 9.15
CA MET A 1 0.07 21.21 7.97
C MET A 1 -0.54 20.55 6.75
N ALA A 2 -0.51 21.23 5.60
CA ALA A 2 -0.87 20.62 4.32
C ALA A 2 0.13 19.50 4.02
N PHE A 3 -0.37 18.33 3.60
CA PHE A 3 0.49 17.25 3.14
C PHE A 3 1.24 17.70 1.89
N ARG A 4 2.56 17.56 1.88
CA ARG A 4 3.39 17.91 0.73
C ARG A 4 3.62 16.66 -0.11
N ALA A 5 2.61 16.34 -0.92
CA ALA A 5 2.60 15.12 -1.74
C ALA A 5 3.80 15.06 -2.69
N ASP A 6 4.13 16.17 -3.35
CA ASP A 6 5.22 16.22 -4.33
C ASP A 6 6.61 16.01 -3.69
N GLU A 7 6.85 16.63 -2.52
CA GLU A 7 8.09 16.43 -1.76
C GLU A 7 8.21 14.97 -1.29
N SER A 8 7.11 14.40 -0.79
CA SER A 8 7.06 13.01 -0.32
C SER A 8 7.29 12.02 -1.45
N ALA A 9 6.68 12.27 -2.61
CA ALA A 9 6.87 11.45 -3.82
C ALA A 9 8.32 11.52 -4.32
N SER A 10 8.89 12.72 -4.38
CA SER A 10 10.27 12.93 -4.84
C SER A 10 11.29 12.24 -3.92
N SER A 11 11.14 12.42 -2.60
CA SER A 11 12.00 11.77 -1.60
C SER A 11 11.86 10.24 -1.63
N GLY A 12 10.64 9.74 -1.82
CA GLY A 12 10.38 8.31 -1.95
C GLY A 12 11.08 7.69 -3.17
N ILE A 13 11.02 8.37 -4.32
CA ILE A 13 11.71 7.92 -5.55
C ILE A 13 13.23 7.83 -5.32
N GLU A 14 13.82 8.85 -4.72
CA GLU A 14 15.26 8.86 -4.43
C GLU A 14 15.66 7.71 -3.48
N SER A 15 14.86 7.50 -2.43
CA SER A 15 15.07 6.42 -1.46
C SER A 15 15.01 5.03 -2.12
N VAL A 16 13.98 4.78 -2.95
CA VAL A 16 13.83 3.52 -3.67
C VAL A 16 14.94 3.33 -4.71
N ARG A 17 15.30 4.37 -5.45
CA ARG A 17 16.42 4.33 -6.41
C ARG A 17 17.73 3.96 -5.73
N ASN A 18 18.04 4.60 -4.60
CA ASN A 18 19.27 4.32 -3.86
C ASN A 18 19.31 2.89 -3.30
N TYR A 19 18.15 2.32 -2.99
CA TYR A 19 18.04 0.96 -2.46
C TYR A 19 18.05 -0.12 -3.55
N LEU A 20 17.23 0.02 -4.58
CA LEU A 20 17.08 -0.96 -5.66
C LEU A 20 18.17 -0.82 -6.73
N ILE A 21 18.88 0.30 -6.80
CA ILE A 21 19.90 0.54 -7.84
C ILE A 21 21.21 1.00 -7.19
N PRO A 22 21.83 0.16 -6.33
CA PRO A 22 23.08 0.51 -5.69
C PRO A 22 24.21 0.66 -6.71
N ARG A 23 25.30 1.30 -6.27
CA ARG A 23 26.47 1.57 -7.13
C ARG A 23 27.20 0.32 -7.63
N GLY A 24 26.91 -0.85 -7.05
CA GLY A 24 27.51 -2.14 -7.41
C GLY A 24 26.85 -2.85 -8.60
N ILE A 25 25.73 -2.34 -9.12
CA ILE A 25 25.12 -2.86 -10.37
C ILE A 25 26.04 -2.52 -11.55
N GLU A 26 26.13 -3.44 -12.51
CA GLU A 26 26.91 -3.24 -13.73
C GLU A 26 26.47 -1.99 -14.48
N ALA A 27 27.42 -1.21 -15.02
CA ALA A 27 27.14 0.11 -15.58
C ALA A 27 26.09 0.08 -16.72
N GLY A 28 26.08 -0.97 -17.55
CA GLY A 28 25.08 -1.14 -18.62
C GLY A 28 23.70 -1.56 -18.12
N GLU A 29 23.63 -2.28 -17.00
CA GLU A 29 22.36 -2.67 -16.38
C GLU A 29 21.76 -1.53 -15.55
N ARG A 30 22.61 -0.63 -15.04
CA ARG A 30 22.16 0.50 -14.21
C ARG A 30 21.17 1.39 -14.95
N GLU A 31 21.46 1.79 -16.18
CA GLU A 31 20.58 2.65 -16.98
C GLU A 31 19.23 1.97 -17.26
N ARG A 32 19.26 0.70 -17.71
CA ARG A 32 18.04 -0.11 -17.92
C ARG A 32 17.19 -0.21 -16.65
N SER A 33 17.83 -0.37 -15.50
CA SER A 33 17.16 -0.49 -14.20
C SER A 33 16.55 0.83 -13.76
N GLU A 34 17.24 1.95 -14.02
CA GLU A 34 16.71 3.30 -13.75
C GLU A 34 15.49 3.58 -14.63
N ASP A 35 15.57 3.33 -15.93
CA ASP A 35 14.44 3.48 -16.86
C ASP A 35 13.24 2.62 -16.43
N LYS A 36 13.49 1.34 -16.08
CA LYS A 36 12.44 0.44 -15.63
C LYS A 36 11.78 0.91 -14.33
N LEU A 37 12.57 1.46 -13.39
CA LEU A 37 12.04 2.06 -12.17
C LEU A 37 11.17 3.28 -12.47
N PHE A 38 11.59 4.15 -13.37
CA PHE A 38 10.78 5.31 -13.80
C PHE A 38 9.47 4.89 -14.45
N ASP A 39 9.48 3.87 -15.32
CA ASP A 39 8.26 3.31 -15.90
C ASP A 39 7.29 2.80 -14.82
N ILE A 40 7.82 2.10 -13.81
CA ILE A 40 7.02 1.59 -12.69
C ILE A 40 6.42 2.73 -11.88
N VAL A 41 7.21 3.77 -11.55
CA VAL A 41 6.73 4.95 -10.81
C VAL A 41 5.65 5.69 -11.61
N ASN A 42 5.87 5.91 -12.90
CA ASN A 42 4.91 6.61 -13.77
C ASN A 42 3.60 5.84 -13.90
N LYS A 43 3.66 4.50 -13.95
CA LYS A 43 2.50 3.65 -14.18
C LYS A 43 1.73 3.33 -12.89
N TYR A 44 2.43 2.98 -11.82
CA TYR A 44 1.82 2.48 -10.59
C TYR A 44 1.83 3.50 -9.45
N GLY A 45 2.43 4.65 -9.65
CA GLY A 45 2.46 5.76 -8.70
C GLY A 45 3.75 5.84 -7.89
N PRO A 46 3.89 6.89 -7.07
CA PRO A 46 5.10 7.16 -6.30
C PRO A 46 5.37 6.07 -5.25
N ALA A 47 6.61 6.07 -4.76
CA ALA A 47 7.00 5.21 -3.66
C ALA A 47 6.26 5.57 -2.36
N VAL A 48 5.94 4.55 -1.58
CA VAL A 48 5.22 4.63 -0.30
C VAL A 48 5.95 3.82 0.76
N GLU A 49 5.69 4.09 2.03
CA GLU A 49 6.26 3.32 3.14
C GLU A 49 5.32 2.21 3.60
N SER A 50 4.00 2.44 3.50
CA SER A 50 2.98 1.46 3.82
C SER A 50 1.65 1.79 3.12
N TYR A 51 0.85 0.76 2.93
CA TYR A 51 -0.48 0.83 2.34
C TYR A 51 -1.55 1.10 3.40
N PRO A 52 -2.68 1.70 3.01
CA PRO A 52 -3.90 1.56 3.79
C PRO A 52 -4.26 0.08 3.97
N SER A 53 -4.76 -0.32 5.14
CA SER A 53 -5.16 -1.71 5.44
C SER A 53 -6.22 -2.24 4.46
N TRP A 54 -7.05 -1.35 3.94
CA TRP A 54 -8.08 -1.68 2.96
C TRP A 54 -7.56 -1.82 1.52
N HIS A 55 -6.29 -1.51 1.26
CA HIS A 55 -5.72 -1.57 -0.09
C HIS A 55 -5.58 -3.03 -0.57
N PRO A 56 -5.92 -3.36 -1.83
CA PRO A 56 -5.91 -4.74 -2.32
C PRO A 56 -4.60 -5.49 -2.09
N LEU A 57 -3.45 -4.79 -2.20
CA LEU A 57 -2.13 -5.39 -1.99
C LEU A 57 -1.88 -5.89 -0.56
N VAL A 58 -2.67 -5.48 0.43
CA VAL A 58 -2.51 -5.93 1.83
C VAL A 58 -3.80 -6.44 2.45
N THR A 59 -4.91 -6.48 1.71
CA THR A 59 -6.25 -6.68 2.27
C THR A 59 -6.51 -8.09 2.83
N HIS A 60 -5.71 -9.09 2.50
CA HIS A 60 -5.96 -10.48 2.94
C HIS A 60 -5.41 -10.81 4.34
N HIS A 61 -5.06 -9.80 5.13
CA HIS A 61 -4.66 -9.97 6.52
C HIS A 61 -5.81 -10.34 7.46
N ASN A 62 -5.45 -10.81 8.66
CA ASN A 62 -6.36 -10.98 9.78
C ASN A 62 -6.86 -9.62 10.29
N ASP A 63 -8.16 -9.41 10.32
CA ASP A 63 -8.77 -8.13 10.75
C ASP A 63 -8.47 -7.77 12.22
N HIS A 64 -8.06 -8.73 13.06
CA HIS A 64 -7.58 -8.46 14.42
C HIS A 64 -6.16 -7.87 14.47
N SER A 65 -5.40 -8.01 13.39
CA SER A 65 -4.02 -7.53 13.27
C SER A 65 -3.81 -6.96 11.87
N PRO A 66 -4.32 -5.74 11.61
CA PRO A 66 -4.32 -5.17 10.28
C PRO A 66 -2.90 -4.96 9.76
N ALA A 67 -2.61 -5.56 8.61
CA ALA A 67 -1.33 -5.39 7.92
C ALA A 67 -1.38 -4.17 7.00
N THR A 68 -0.28 -3.42 6.99
CA THR A 68 -0.09 -2.25 6.11
C THR A 68 1.07 -2.44 5.15
N VAL A 69 1.73 -3.60 5.17
CA VAL A 69 2.79 -3.99 4.23
C VAL A 69 2.55 -5.43 3.74
N PRO A 70 2.87 -5.73 2.46
CA PRO A 70 2.86 -7.09 1.95
C PRO A 70 3.74 -8.03 2.77
N SER A 71 3.20 -9.19 3.13
CA SER A 71 3.87 -10.24 3.92
C SER A 71 3.10 -11.55 3.80
N ASP A 72 3.59 -12.60 4.46
CA ASP A 72 2.91 -13.88 4.64
C ASP A 72 1.51 -13.72 5.23
N SER A 73 1.31 -12.73 6.11
CA SER A 73 -0.01 -12.43 6.70
C SER A 73 -1.03 -11.97 5.66
N CYS A 74 -0.56 -11.43 4.52
CA CYS A 74 -1.38 -11.01 3.38
C CYS A 74 -1.42 -12.08 2.27
N GLY A 75 -0.79 -13.23 2.46
CA GLY A 75 -0.76 -14.33 1.49
C GLY A 75 0.45 -14.35 0.56
N TYR A 76 1.37 -13.39 0.64
CA TYR A 76 2.60 -13.40 -0.18
C TYR A 76 3.70 -14.18 0.51
N LYS A 77 4.38 -15.05 -0.22
CA LYS A 77 5.50 -15.85 0.31
C LYS A 77 6.79 -15.54 -0.44
N GLY A 78 7.93 -15.79 0.20
CA GLY A 78 9.25 -15.59 -0.41
C GLY A 78 9.62 -14.12 -0.66
N LEU A 79 8.92 -13.16 -0.04
CA LEU A 79 9.25 -11.75 -0.17
C LEU A 79 10.61 -11.44 0.47
N ASP A 80 11.42 -10.66 -0.22
CA ASP A 80 12.71 -10.19 0.26
C ASP A 80 13.08 -8.85 -0.36
N HIS A 81 13.78 -8.01 0.40
CA HIS A 81 14.23 -6.69 -0.05
C HIS A 81 13.14 -5.84 -0.74
N THR A 82 11.96 -5.81 -0.15
CA THR A 82 10.76 -5.24 -0.78
C THR A 82 10.71 -3.71 -0.73
N ARG A 83 10.23 -3.08 -1.80
CA ARG A 83 9.89 -1.65 -1.88
C ARG A 83 8.51 -1.44 -2.47
N TYR A 84 7.81 -0.44 -1.93
CA TYR A 84 6.39 -0.24 -2.17
C TYR A 84 6.13 1.02 -3.00
N PHE A 85 5.12 0.94 -3.86
CA PHE A 85 4.54 1.99 -4.67
C PHE A 85 3.02 1.99 -4.48
N VAL A 86 2.34 3.08 -4.82
CA VAL A 86 0.88 3.21 -4.60
C VAL A 86 0.09 1.99 -5.10
N ASN A 87 0.37 1.50 -6.31
CA ASN A 87 -0.35 0.37 -6.91
C ASN A 87 0.54 -0.85 -7.22
N ALA A 88 1.74 -0.93 -6.65
CA ALA A 88 2.66 -2.05 -6.89
C ALA A 88 3.71 -2.18 -5.79
N PHE A 89 4.39 -3.31 -5.72
CA PHE A 89 5.65 -3.43 -4.98
C PHE A 89 6.65 -4.24 -5.80
N ILE A 90 7.94 -3.99 -5.54
CA ILE A 90 9.05 -4.76 -6.07
C ILE A 90 9.69 -5.54 -4.93
N THR A 91 9.93 -6.83 -5.13
CA THR A 91 10.66 -7.71 -4.22
C THR A 91 11.84 -8.33 -4.98
N CYS A 92 12.95 -8.57 -4.30
CA CYS A 92 14.21 -9.04 -4.90
C CYS A 92 14.75 -10.25 -4.12
N PRO A 93 14.08 -11.42 -4.20
CA PRO A 93 14.58 -12.67 -3.62
C PRO A 93 15.89 -13.13 -4.27
N TYR A 94 16.61 -13.98 -3.56
CA TYR A 94 17.85 -14.62 -4.00
C TYR A 94 17.65 -15.94 -4.78
N ASP A 95 16.40 -16.38 -4.96
CA ASP A 95 16.01 -17.55 -5.74
C ASP A 95 15.36 -17.14 -7.09
N ASP A 96 14.66 -18.06 -7.76
CA ASP A 96 13.96 -17.78 -9.01
C ASP A 96 12.63 -17.02 -8.82
N GLY A 97 12.25 -16.77 -7.57
CA GLY A 97 11.03 -16.09 -7.14
C GLY A 97 9.73 -16.78 -7.52
N GLN A 98 9.76 -18.08 -7.84
CA GLN A 98 8.55 -18.83 -8.20
C GLN A 98 7.53 -18.88 -7.05
N GLU A 99 7.99 -18.98 -5.80
CA GLU A 99 7.12 -18.96 -4.62
C GLU A 99 6.27 -17.67 -4.54
N ILE A 100 6.85 -16.53 -4.94
CA ILE A 100 6.12 -15.25 -5.00
C ILE A 100 5.05 -15.32 -6.08
N MET A 101 5.39 -15.81 -7.28
CA MET A 101 4.46 -15.92 -8.41
C MET A 101 3.26 -16.82 -8.05
N ASP A 102 3.54 -17.98 -7.47
CA ASP A 102 2.54 -18.95 -7.03
C ASP A 102 1.66 -18.36 -5.92
N SER A 103 2.26 -17.62 -4.98
CA SER A 103 1.50 -16.96 -3.90
C SER A 103 0.54 -15.89 -4.43
N VAL A 104 0.94 -15.15 -5.47
CA VAL A 104 0.10 -14.14 -6.12
C VAL A 104 -1.05 -14.78 -6.91
N GLU A 105 -0.80 -15.89 -7.60
CA GLU A 105 -1.84 -16.64 -8.30
C GLU A 105 -2.85 -17.29 -7.34
N ALA A 106 -2.39 -17.69 -6.15
CA ALA A 106 -3.22 -18.27 -5.10
C ALA A 106 -4.02 -17.24 -4.28
N LEU A 107 -3.83 -15.92 -4.51
CA LEU A 107 -4.57 -14.90 -3.78
C LEU A 107 -6.09 -15.04 -4.01
N PRO A 108 -6.91 -14.82 -2.96
CA PRO A 108 -8.36 -14.83 -3.12
C PRO A 108 -8.82 -13.79 -4.16
N TYR A 109 -9.87 -14.14 -4.89
CA TYR A 109 -10.49 -13.21 -5.84
C TYR A 109 -10.88 -11.89 -5.16
N ASN A 110 -10.51 -10.77 -5.79
CA ASN A 110 -10.87 -9.43 -5.35
C ASN A 110 -11.73 -8.73 -6.43
N PRO A 111 -12.97 -8.30 -6.11
CA PRO A 111 -13.85 -7.68 -7.09
C PRO A 111 -13.46 -6.24 -7.49
N PHE A 112 -12.49 -5.64 -6.79
CA PHE A 112 -12.08 -4.24 -7.01
C PHE A 112 -10.77 -4.11 -7.79
N ALA A 113 -9.92 -5.13 -7.75
CA ALA A 113 -8.62 -5.10 -8.39
C ALA A 113 -8.14 -6.51 -8.78
N LYS A 114 -7.32 -6.56 -9.82
CA LYS A 114 -6.56 -7.75 -10.21
C LYS A 114 -5.12 -7.58 -9.77
N ILE A 115 -4.61 -8.54 -9.00
CA ILE A 115 -3.20 -8.58 -8.60
C ILE A 115 -2.48 -9.55 -9.53
N THR A 116 -1.33 -9.15 -10.04
CA THR A 116 -0.48 -10.00 -10.89
C THR A 116 0.99 -9.80 -10.55
N ALA A 117 1.81 -10.80 -10.83
CA ALA A 117 3.25 -10.73 -10.66
C ALA A 117 3.96 -10.95 -11.99
N GLU A 118 5.11 -10.31 -12.18
CA GLU A 118 6.02 -10.56 -13.30
C GLU A 118 7.48 -10.44 -12.85
N ARG A 119 8.34 -11.30 -13.41
CA ARG A 119 9.79 -11.14 -13.29
C ARG A 119 10.24 -9.99 -14.17
N LEU A 120 11.10 -9.12 -13.64
CA LEU A 120 11.64 -8.00 -14.39
C LEU A 120 12.94 -8.42 -15.09
N ASP A 121 13.05 -8.10 -16.37
CA ASP A 121 14.27 -8.30 -17.17
C ASP A 121 15.25 -7.13 -16.99
N VAL A 122 15.65 -6.89 -15.74
CA VAL A 122 16.68 -5.91 -15.31
C VAL A 122 17.28 -6.36 -13.97
N GLN A 123 18.45 -5.86 -13.60
CA GLN A 123 19.00 -6.07 -12.26
C GLN A 123 18.43 -5.06 -11.24
N MET A 124 17.96 -5.53 -10.10
CA MET A 124 17.62 -4.65 -8.98
C MET A 124 18.13 -5.24 -7.68
N TYR A 125 18.48 -4.37 -6.76
CA TYR A 125 19.07 -4.61 -5.45
C TYR A 125 20.49 -5.22 -5.51
N GLN A 126 20.68 -6.31 -6.27
CA GLN A 126 21.97 -6.99 -6.47
C GLN A 126 21.93 -7.85 -7.74
N SER A 127 23.11 -8.19 -8.27
CA SER A 127 23.25 -8.89 -9.57
C SER A 127 22.66 -10.31 -9.64
N HIS A 128 22.43 -10.94 -8.50
CA HIS A 128 21.94 -12.32 -8.38
C HIS A 128 20.57 -12.42 -7.71
N ALA A 129 19.92 -11.27 -7.46
CA ALA A 129 18.50 -11.28 -7.11
C ALA A 129 17.65 -11.40 -8.36
N THR A 130 16.45 -11.96 -8.21
CA THR A 130 15.43 -12.00 -9.24
C THR A 130 14.36 -10.95 -8.94
N PRO A 131 14.38 -9.75 -9.56
CA PRO A 131 13.41 -8.72 -9.23
C PRO A 131 12.04 -9.11 -9.75
N ILE A 132 11.04 -9.08 -8.86
CA ILE A 132 9.64 -9.36 -9.18
C ILE A 132 8.81 -8.14 -8.88
N LEU A 133 8.05 -7.71 -9.87
CA LEU A 133 7.03 -6.69 -9.73
C LEU A 133 5.69 -7.37 -9.46
N VAL A 134 5.10 -7.07 -8.31
CA VAL A 134 3.70 -7.37 -8.02
C VAL A 134 2.90 -6.09 -8.19
N ARG A 135 1.86 -6.13 -9.02
CA ARG A 135 1.06 -4.96 -9.38
C ARG A 135 -0.42 -5.18 -9.12
N CYS A 136 -1.10 -4.10 -8.76
CA CYS A 136 -2.53 -4.02 -8.53
C CYS A 136 -3.17 -3.17 -9.62
N ASP A 137 -3.89 -3.82 -10.53
CA ASP A 137 -4.66 -3.17 -11.58
C ASP A 137 -6.13 -3.03 -11.14
N TRP A 138 -6.60 -1.80 -10.93
CA TRP A 138 -7.96 -1.54 -10.48
C TRP A 138 -8.98 -1.91 -11.56
N ILE A 139 -10.01 -2.70 -11.19
CA ILE A 139 -11.16 -3.01 -12.06
C ILE A 139 -12.11 -1.81 -12.11
N LYS A 140 -12.30 -1.14 -10.96
CA LYS A 140 -13.08 0.10 -10.90
C LYS A 140 -12.20 1.29 -11.29
N PRO A 141 -12.74 2.30 -12.01
CA PRO A 141 -11.96 3.48 -12.37
C PRO A 141 -11.49 4.22 -11.10
N ILE A 142 -10.19 4.47 -11.02
CA ILE A 142 -9.61 5.46 -10.11
C ILE A 142 -9.52 6.82 -10.81
N SER A 143 -9.17 7.87 -10.08
CA SER A 143 -9.05 9.21 -10.68
C SER A 143 -7.87 9.27 -11.65
N ASN A 144 -7.97 10.10 -12.70
CA ASN A 144 -6.92 10.22 -13.73
C ASN A 144 -5.53 10.62 -13.17
N ASN A 145 -5.49 11.24 -11.99
CA ASN A 145 -4.27 11.61 -11.28
C ASN A 145 -3.72 10.50 -10.37
N GLY A 146 -4.21 9.26 -10.52
CA GLY A 146 -3.81 8.10 -9.71
C GLY A 146 -4.42 8.04 -8.32
N MET A 147 -5.21 9.04 -7.90
CA MET A 147 -5.84 9.08 -6.58
C MET A 147 -7.08 8.19 -6.53
N ILE A 148 -7.20 7.42 -5.45
CA ILE A 148 -8.34 6.53 -5.21
C ILE A 148 -9.52 7.39 -4.73
N PRO A 149 -10.65 7.42 -5.45
CA PRO A 149 -11.79 8.24 -5.09
C PRO A 149 -12.55 7.64 -3.89
N ALA A 150 -13.33 8.48 -3.21
CA ALA A 150 -14.19 8.07 -2.09
C ALA A 150 -15.14 6.91 -2.44
N SER A 151 -15.64 6.85 -3.68
CA SER A 151 -16.49 5.76 -4.18
C SER A 151 -15.82 4.39 -4.23
N VAL A 152 -14.49 4.34 -4.11
CA VAL A 152 -13.69 3.10 -4.04
C VAL A 152 -13.11 2.92 -2.63
N ALA A 153 -12.47 3.95 -2.07
CA ALA A 153 -11.80 3.85 -0.78
C ALA A 153 -12.77 3.58 0.39
N ILE A 154 -13.95 4.21 0.40
CA ILE A 154 -14.90 4.05 1.52
C ILE A 154 -15.49 2.64 1.56
N PRO A 155 -16.00 2.05 0.45
CA PRO A 155 -16.46 0.66 0.48
C PRO A 155 -15.39 -0.32 0.98
N LEU A 156 -14.14 -0.18 0.52
CA LEU A 156 -13.02 -1.04 0.95
C LEU A 156 -12.71 -0.85 2.44
N MET A 157 -12.66 0.40 2.91
CA MET A 157 -12.50 0.72 4.33
C MET A 157 -13.62 0.08 5.16
N LEU A 158 -14.88 0.22 4.74
CA LEU A 158 -16.03 -0.34 5.47
C LEU A 158 -16.03 -1.87 5.48
N GLN A 159 -15.58 -2.52 4.40
CA GLN A 159 -15.44 -3.98 4.36
C GLN A 159 -14.45 -4.50 5.41
N LYS A 160 -13.44 -3.70 5.76
CA LYS A 160 -12.48 -4.03 6.82
C LYS A 160 -12.93 -3.65 8.21
N GLU A 161 -13.46 -2.44 8.36
CA GLU A 161 -13.65 -1.89 9.70
C GLU A 161 -15.02 -2.18 10.30
N VAL A 162 -16.07 -2.37 9.48
CA VAL A 162 -17.40 -2.65 10.03
C VAL A 162 -17.41 -3.96 10.81
N PRO A 163 -16.95 -5.12 10.28
CA PRO A 163 -17.00 -6.41 10.98
C PRO A 163 -16.38 -6.39 12.38
N CYS A 164 -15.42 -5.50 12.63
CA CYS A 164 -14.77 -5.34 13.93
C CYS A 164 -15.73 -5.07 15.09
N TRP A 165 -16.98 -4.66 14.84
CA TRP A 165 -18.00 -4.46 15.88
C TRP A 165 -18.25 -5.73 16.72
N GLU A 166 -18.00 -6.91 16.15
CA GLU A 166 -18.21 -8.19 16.81
C GLU A 166 -17.22 -8.45 17.97
N TRP A 167 -16.02 -7.85 17.93
CA TRP A 167 -14.96 -8.11 18.92
C TRP A 167 -14.31 -6.84 19.51
N ALA A 168 -14.52 -5.67 18.91
CA ALA A 168 -13.95 -4.42 19.39
C ALA A 168 -14.50 -4.05 20.77
N THR A 169 -13.62 -3.58 21.65
CA THR A 169 -13.99 -3.10 22.99
C THR A 169 -14.03 -1.57 23.08
N CYS A 170 -13.50 -0.87 22.07
CA CYS A 170 -13.56 0.58 21.97
C CYS A 170 -13.60 1.07 20.52
N GLY A 171 -14.24 2.22 20.30
CA GLY A 171 -14.16 2.96 19.05
C GLY A 171 -12.84 3.74 18.94
N GLU A 172 -11.91 3.24 18.13
CA GLU A 172 -10.64 3.94 17.86
C GLU A 172 -10.89 5.27 17.13
N THR A 173 -10.19 6.33 17.52
CA THR A 173 -10.39 7.65 16.91
C THR A 173 -9.80 7.72 15.51
N TRP A 174 -10.22 8.72 14.71
CA TRP A 174 -9.55 9.01 13.44
C TRP A 174 -8.04 9.19 13.61
N GLU A 175 -7.58 9.82 14.69
CA GLU A 175 -6.15 10.08 14.85
C GLU A 175 -5.35 8.79 15.07
N THR A 176 -5.93 7.79 15.76
CA THR A 176 -5.31 6.45 15.89
C THR A 176 -5.39 5.67 14.58
N MET A 177 -6.53 5.71 13.89
CA MET A 177 -6.78 4.89 12.70
C MET A 177 -6.20 5.47 11.40
N ARG A 178 -5.85 6.75 11.40
CA ARG A 178 -5.41 7.48 10.19
C ARG A 178 -4.29 6.77 9.42
N PRO A 179 -3.24 6.20 10.04
CA PRO A 179 -2.21 5.48 9.29
C PRO A 179 -2.77 4.26 8.54
N TYR A 180 -3.70 3.52 9.14
CA TYR A 180 -4.37 2.38 8.49
C TYR A 180 -5.32 2.82 7.38
N PHE A 181 -5.91 4.01 7.48
CA PHE A 181 -6.83 4.51 6.45
C PHE A 181 -6.14 5.22 5.30
N LEU A 182 -5.00 5.87 5.56
CA LEU A 182 -4.32 6.69 4.57
C LEU A 182 -3.04 6.06 4.01
N GLY A 183 -2.51 5.00 4.64
CA GLY A 183 -1.16 4.51 4.37
C GLY A 183 -0.11 5.54 4.78
N SER A 184 1.16 5.32 4.41
CA SER A 184 2.25 6.28 4.65
C SER A 184 3.04 6.51 3.36
N PRO A 185 3.46 7.76 3.05
CA PRO A 185 3.31 8.97 3.85
C PRO A 185 1.92 9.60 3.74
N HIS A 186 1.49 10.27 4.81
CA HIS A 186 0.18 10.92 4.88
C HIS A 186 0.20 12.22 5.68
N GLY A 187 -0.71 13.13 5.34
CA GLY A 187 -1.06 14.27 6.19
C GLY A 187 -2.25 13.96 7.09
N SER A 188 -2.96 15.01 7.52
CA SER A 188 -4.10 14.84 8.42
C SER A 188 -5.33 14.22 7.77
N ARG A 189 -5.49 14.40 6.45
CA ARG A 189 -6.69 14.04 5.66
C ARG A 189 -6.39 13.70 4.19
N SER A 190 -5.14 13.42 3.85
CA SER A 190 -4.72 13.10 2.48
C SER A 190 -3.43 12.29 2.53
N SER A 191 -3.15 11.54 1.49
CA SER A 191 -1.90 10.79 1.30
C SER A 191 -1.57 10.69 -0.18
N LEU A 192 -0.59 9.85 -0.53
CA LEU A 192 -0.32 9.47 -1.92
C LEU A 192 -1.40 8.54 -2.51
N PHE A 193 -2.31 8.02 -1.68
CA PHE A 193 -3.40 7.14 -2.11
C PHE A 193 -4.70 7.91 -2.34
N VAL A 194 -5.03 8.86 -1.45
CA VAL A 194 -6.30 9.58 -1.47
C VAL A 194 -6.10 11.08 -1.33
N ASN A 195 -6.90 11.84 -2.08
CA ASN A 195 -6.89 13.30 -2.00
C ASN A 195 -7.60 13.81 -0.72
N GLN A 196 -7.51 15.13 -0.48
CA GLN A 196 -8.07 15.76 0.72
C GLN A 196 -9.59 15.61 0.86
N GLU A 197 -10.32 15.67 -0.24
CA GLU A 197 -11.77 15.49 -0.27
C GLU A 197 -12.17 14.07 0.14
N THR A 198 -11.49 13.06 -0.42
CA THR A 198 -11.70 11.65 -0.11
C THR A 198 -11.36 11.38 1.35
N GLY A 199 -10.19 11.81 1.83
CA GLY A 199 -9.80 11.60 3.22
C GLY A 199 -10.70 12.34 4.23
N LEU A 200 -11.24 13.52 3.88
CA LEU A 200 -12.25 14.18 4.70
C LEU A 200 -13.55 13.37 4.76
N THR A 201 -13.97 12.78 3.65
CA THR A 201 -15.17 11.95 3.59
C THR A 201 -15.00 10.67 4.39
N MET A 202 -13.84 9.99 4.27
CA MET A 202 -13.48 8.83 5.10
C MET A 202 -13.53 9.18 6.59
N LYS A 203 -12.96 10.33 7.00
CA LYS A 203 -13.01 10.81 8.39
C LYS A 203 -14.45 11.01 8.89
N LYS A 204 -15.32 11.61 8.08
CA LYS A 204 -16.73 11.82 8.44
C LYS A 204 -17.46 10.50 8.65
N VAL A 205 -17.27 9.54 7.74
CA VAL A 205 -17.86 8.19 7.84
C VAL A 205 -17.36 7.47 9.09
N TRP A 206 -16.05 7.43 9.31
CA TRP A 206 -15.49 6.77 10.49
C TRP A 206 -15.98 7.37 11.81
N ASN A 207 -15.97 8.70 11.90
CA ASN A 207 -16.48 9.40 13.07
C ASN A 207 -17.98 9.13 13.29
N LEU A 208 -18.77 9.01 12.24
CA LEU A 208 -20.18 8.63 12.38
C LEU A 208 -20.30 7.23 13.00
N LEU A 209 -19.56 6.25 12.49
CA LEU A 209 -19.60 4.87 12.98
C LEU A 209 -19.23 4.78 14.47
N ILE A 210 -18.08 5.34 14.89
CA ILE A 210 -17.66 5.24 16.29
C ILE A 210 -18.61 5.99 17.25
N ASN A 211 -19.28 7.05 16.79
CA ASN A 211 -20.26 7.79 17.60
C ASN A 211 -21.59 7.05 17.77
N THR A 212 -21.84 5.97 17.02
CA THR A 212 -23.01 5.11 17.26
C THR A 212 -22.86 4.25 18.52
N GLY A 213 -21.62 4.10 19.02
CA GLY A 213 -21.30 3.17 20.11
C GLY A 213 -21.14 1.71 19.66
N MET A 214 -21.21 1.40 18.35
CA MET A 214 -21.16 0.03 17.85
C MET A 214 -19.85 -0.72 18.17
N PHE A 215 -18.76 0.00 18.39
CA PHE A 215 -17.45 -0.56 18.77
C PHE A 215 -17.17 -0.44 20.27
N GLY A 216 -18.15 -0.01 21.08
CA GLY A 216 -17.97 0.35 22.48
C GLY A 216 -17.59 1.82 22.69
N ASN A 217 -17.06 2.14 23.87
CA ASN A 217 -16.69 3.51 24.23
C ASN A 217 -15.60 4.06 23.31
N ILE A 218 -15.68 5.34 22.94
CA ILE A 218 -14.62 5.97 22.16
C ILE A 218 -13.34 6.02 22.99
N LYS A 219 -12.22 5.62 22.40
CA LYS A 219 -10.92 5.67 23.05
C LYS A 219 -10.50 7.12 23.23
N VAL A 220 -10.79 7.66 24.42
CA VAL A 220 -10.26 8.95 24.84
C VAL A 220 -8.77 8.74 25.10
N SER A 221 -7.91 9.42 24.35
CA SER A 221 -6.49 9.46 24.65
C SER A 221 -6.31 9.99 26.07
N ASN A 222 -5.93 9.13 27.02
CA ASN A 222 -5.42 9.62 28.29
C ASN A 222 -4.23 10.51 27.96
N GLN A 223 -4.35 11.79 28.34
CA GLN A 223 -3.20 12.69 28.37
C GLN A 223 -2.22 12.10 29.39
N SER A 224 -1.15 11.49 28.89
CA SER A 224 0.06 11.18 29.65
C SER A 224 1.20 11.98 29.06
#